data_AF-A0A662J0F1-F1
#
_entry.id   AF-A0A662J0F1-F1
#
_cell.length_a   1.000
_cell.length_b   1.000
_cell.length_c   1.000
_cell.angle_alpha   90.00
_cell.angle_beta   90.00
_cell.angle_gamma   90.00
#
_symmetry.space_group_name_H-M   'P 1'
#
loop_
_entity.id
_entity.type
_entity.pdbx_description
1 polymer ?
#
loop_
_entity_poly.entity_id
_entity_poly.type
_entity_poly.pdbx_seq_one_letter_code
_entity_poly.pdbx_strand_id
1 'polypeptide(L)'
;MAAGVLGVGVACASVVDECPGLERLTVLVPESEISPMHLAAYRAVTLAMDRLGFECGDSDVLALTDAGFALIADRYSTASALDALVLVSGCSKSNGNLVVVHASKWRPLWFAFYRKGSGECVYIEVDSGVLEQYMEMWMSASDKSSVQESFMSLSDDELFSKVSMESIHYSNLLSNPESWHEKMESKVFGGNEFSIMTIAACWDKGMPYELLQAAELHNHICPGLTSGILIMRYLDEVLPIESSSQYYVILAVPPWCKDDAFQAVYDSTVGKRRMRVMMLSKEQSEQLPPVAGIYVRWDRSEDRGDAVVLTFDWDKACSVCGVERSWFKKFDSYEWWYARLKVDLDLLDYLDKPEEFISVVKEFQVNSSSELNALSTAGVNPYVEIGLMSPPQTSSGGAETPATEVVAVIPEWMYVVIGVLVAAIVVVAAVSAVKVRKAKSSRES
;
A
#
# COMPACT_ATOMS: atom_id res chain seq x y z
N MET A 1 -12.37 -56.93 46.93
CA MET A 1 -11.86 -55.56 47.16
C MET A 1 -10.88 -55.23 46.05
N ALA A 2 -11.31 -54.44 45.08
CA ALA A 2 -10.43 -53.79 44.12
C ALA A 2 -11.05 -52.41 43.87
N ALA A 3 -10.58 -51.42 44.63
CA ALA A 3 -10.99 -50.05 44.45
C ALA A 3 -10.28 -49.51 43.20
N GLY A 4 -11.04 -49.26 42.14
CA GLY A 4 -10.56 -48.54 40.97
C GLY A 4 -10.28 -47.09 41.36
N VAL A 5 -9.03 -46.68 41.22
CA VAL A 5 -8.63 -45.28 41.28
C VAL A 5 -9.19 -44.62 40.02
N LEU A 6 -10.28 -43.87 40.17
CA LEU A 6 -10.72 -42.91 39.16
C LEU A 6 -9.67 -41.80 39.12
N GLY A 7 -8.85 -41.81 38.08
CA GLY A 7 -8.02 -40.67 37.72
C GLY A 7 -8.93 -39.50 37.41
N VAL A 8 -8.91 -38.50 38.28
CA VAL A 8 -9.44 -37.17 37.98
C VAL A 8 -8.49 -36.60 36.93
N GLY A 9 -8.85 -36.71 35.66
CA GLY A 9 -8.26 -35.88 34.63
C GLY A 9 -8.57 -34.44 34.99
N VAL A 10 -7.56 -33.67 35.38
CA VAL A 10 -7.64 -32.21 35.36
C VAL A 10 -7.88 -31.87 33.89
N ALA A 11 -9.10 -31.42 33.56
CA ALA A 11 -9.33 -30.79 32.27
C ALA A 11 -8.37 -29.60 32.21
N CYS A 12 -7.48 -29.56 31.22
CA CYS A 12 -6.77 -28.31 30.89
C CYS A 12 -7.84 -27.23 30.71
N ALA A 13 -7.66 -26.09 31.36
CA ALA A 13 -8.55 -24.96 31.17
C ALA A 13 -8.50 -24.56 29.69
N SER A 14 -9.66 -24.34 29.08
CA SER A 14 -9.75 -23.90 27.69
C SER A 14 -9.19 -22.47 27.58
N VAL A 15 -8.51 -22.15 26.45
CA VAL A 15 -8.03 -20.77 26.21
C VAL A 15 -9.19 -19.78 26.16
N VAL A 16 -10.38 -20.23 25.78
CA VAL A 16 -11.61 -19.43 25.75
C VAL A 16 -12.14 -19.17 27.16
N ASP A 17 -12.05 -20.15 28.07
CA ASP A 17 -12.44 -19.99 29.47
C ASP A 17 -11.58 -18.91 30.18
N GLU A 18 -10.31 -18.78 29.80
CA GLU A 18 -9.39 -17.79 30.35
C GLU A 18 -9.50 -16.42 29.67
N CYS A 19 -10.02 -16.37 28.44
CA CYS A 19 -10.09 -15.17 27.60
C CYS A 19 -11.52 -14.99 27.04
N PRO A 20 -12.44 -14.36 27.78
CA PRO A 20 -13.86 -14.28 27.42
C PRO A 20 -14.12 -13.64 26.05
N GLY A 21 -13.24 -12.74 25.58
CA GLY A 21 -13.39 -12.15 24.25
C GLY A 21 -13.18 -13.13 23.09
N LEU A 22 -12.51 -14.27 23.33
CA LEU A 22 -12.37 -15.35 22.33
C LEU A 22 -13.67 -16.14 22.13
N GLU A 23 -14.64 -16.09 23.05
CA GLU A 23 -15.94 -16.74 22.86
C GLU A 23 -16.61 -16.30 21.56
N ARG A 24 -16.48 -15.01 21.21
CA ARG A 24 -17.02 -14.46 19.96
C ARG A 24 -16.34 -15.05 18.72
N LEU A 25 -15.05 -15.36 18.82
CA LEU A 25 -14.29 -15.99 17.74
C LEU A 25 -14.74 -17.43 17.49
N THR A 26 -15.16 -18.15 18.54
CA THR A 26 -15.61 -19.55 18.43
C THR A 26 -16.85 -19.76 17.57
N VAL A 27 -17.60 -18.69 17.28
CA VAL A 27 -18.73 -18.70 16.35
C VAL A 27 -18.27 -18.97 14.92
N LEU A 28 -17.06 -18.54 14.55
CA LEU A 28 -16.51 -18.67 13.20
C LEU A 28 -15.41 -19.74 13.12
N VAL A 29 -14.57 -19.84 14.14
CA VAL A 29 -13.38 -20.69 14.15
C VAL A 29 -13.47 -21.66 15.33
N PRO A 30 -13.45 -22.99 15.12
CA PRO A 30 -13.40 -23.93 16.24
C PRO A 30 -12.23 -23.61 17.16
N GLU A 31 -12.41 -23.76 18.48
CA GLU A 31 -11.37 -23.41 19.45
C GLU A 31 -10.01 -24.06 19.14
N SER A 32 -10.02 -25.33 18.73
CA SER A 32 -8.83 -26.07 18.33
C SER A 32 -8.11 -25.52 17.09
N GLU A 33 -8.73 -24.58 16.36
CA GLU A 33 -8.19 -23.93 15.16
C GLU A 33 -7.88 -22.43 15.38
N ILE A 34 -8.03 -21.92 16.61
CA ILE A 34 -7.60 -20.56 16.97
C ILE A 34 -6.06 -20.51 16.97
N SER A 35 -5.49 -20.15 15.83
CA SER A 35 -4.04 -20.06 15.62
C SER A 35 -3.37 -18.86 16.32
N PRO A 36 -2.04 -18.84 16.44
CA PRO A 36 -1.28 -17.67 16.92
C PRO A 36 -1.61 -16.36 16.20
N MET A 37 -2.03 -16.39 14.93
CA MET A 37 -2.47 -15.19 14.19
C MET A 37 -3.74 -14.57 14.79
N HIS A 38 -4.71 -15.41 15.15
CA HIS A 38 -5.93 -14.95 15.83
C HIS A 38 -5.60 -14.39 17.20
N LEU A 39 -4.74 -15.08 17.96
CA LEU A 39 -4.35 -14.69 19.30
C LEU A 39 -3.56 -13.37 19.32
N ALA A 40 -2.68 -13.15 18.35
CA ALA A 40 -1.95 -11.88 18.20
C ALA A 40 -2.91 -10.69 18.01
N ALA A 41 -3.90 -10.85 17.12
CA ALA A 41 -4.93 -9.83 16.90
C ALA A 41 -5.84 -9.65 18.13
N TYR A 42 -6.27 -10.74 18.77
CA TYR A 42 -7.04 -10.68 20.01
C TYR A 42 -6.32 -9.86 21.09
N ARG A 43 -5.02 -10.12 21.29
CA ARG A 43 -4.21 -9.37 22.26
C ARG A 43 -4.04 -7.91 21.85
N ALA A 44 -3.80 -7.63 20.57
CA ALA A 44 -3.69 -6.25 20.10
C ALA A 44 -4.99 -5.45 20.29
N VAL A 45 -6.14 -6.05 19.95
CA VAL A 45 -7.46 -5.44 20.17
C VAL A 45 -7.72 -5.20 21.65
N THR A 46 -7.48 -6.20 22.50
CA THR A 46 -7.73 -6.09 23.94
C THR A 46 -6.87 -5.00 24.58
N LEU A 47 -5.60 -4.92 24.19
CA LEU A 47 -4.69 -3.85 24.63
C LEU A 47 -5.18 -2.46 24.19
N ALA A 48 -5.67 -2.34 22.95
CA ALA A 48 -6.23 -1.10 22.45
C ALA A 48 -7.53 -0.71 23.17
N MET A 49 -8.42 -1.68 23.44
CA MET A 49 -9.67 -1.47 24.19
C MET A 49 -9.39 -0.95 25.60
N ASP A 50 -8.42 -1.52 26.30
CA ASP A 50 -7.99 -1.07 27.63
C ASP A 50 -7.44 0.37 27.58
N ARG A 51 -6.51 0.65 26.66
CA ARG A 51 -5.84 1.95 26.56
C ARG A 51 -6.76 3.09 26.10
N LEU A 52 -7.68 2.81 25.18
CA LEU A 52 -8.60 3.81 24.61
C LEU A 52 -9.96 3.86 25.31
N GLY A 53 -10.26 2.87 26.16
CA GLY A 53 -11.51 2.78 26.90
C GLY A 53 -12.74 2.60 26.00
N PHE A 54 -12.66 1.69 25.02
CA PHE A 54 -13.80 1.36 24.14
C PHE A 54 -14.26 -0.09 24.31
N GLU A 55 -15.52 -0.33 23.98
CA GLU A 55 -16.13 -1.65 24.01
C GLU A 55 -16.37 -2.18 22.58
N CYS A 56 -16.55 -3.49 22.46
CA CYS A 56 -16.80 -4.09 21.14
C CYS A 56 -18.04 -3.47 20.48
N GLY A 57 -17.89 -3.04 19.23
CA GLY A 57 -18.96 -2.44 18.44
C GLY A 57 -19.08 -0.92 18.61
N ASP A 58 -18.14 -0.28 19.29
CA ASP A 58 -18.06 1.18 19.35
C ASP A 58 -17.82 1.77 17.95
N SER A 59 -18.80 2.54 17.46
CA SER A 59 -18.74 3.18 16.14
C SER A 59 -17.78 4.36 16.08
N ASP A 60 -17.34 4.88 17.22
CA ASP A 60 -16.38 5.98 17.32
C ASP A 60 -14.92 5.49 17.28
N VAL A 61 -14.68 4.20 17.03
CA VAL A 61 -13.33 3.65 16.85
C VAL A 61 -13.13 3.21 15.41
N LEU A 62 -12.02 3.66 14.82
CA LEU A 62 -11.49 3.21 13.54
C LEU A 62 -10.36 2.22 13.77
N ALA A 63 -10.49 1.01 13.23
CA ALA A 63 -9.41 0.03 13.15
C ALA A 63 -8.70 0.09 11.79
N LEU A 64 -7.37 0.12 11.81
CA LEU A 64 -6.50 0.05 10.64
C LEU A 64 -5.53 -1.13 10.81
N THR A 65 -5.25 -1.87 9.74
CA THR A 65 -4.28 -2.97 9.77
C THR A 65 -3.83 -3.34 8.37
N ASP A 66 -2.64 -3.93 8.24
CA ASP A 66 -2.21 -4.62 7.01
C ASP A 66 -2.43 -6.14 7.03
N ALA A 67 -3.15 -6.64 8.03
CA ALA A 67 -3.52 -8.05 8.14
C ALA A 67 -4.20 -8.56 6.86
N GLY A 68 -3.76 -9.74 6.39
CA GLY A 68 -4.17 -10.33 5.13
C GLY A 68 -3.23 -10.02 3.95
N PHE A 69 -2.41 -8.97 4.05
CA PHE A 69 -1.35 -8.68 3.07
C PHE A 69 0.02 -9.15 3.56
N ALA A 70 0.38 -8.83 4.81
CA ALA A 70 1.62 -9.26 5.42
C ALA A 70 1.72 -10.80 5.49
N LEU A 71 2.89 -11.36 5.18
CA LEU A 71 3.22 -12.76 5.36
C LEU A 71 4.33 -12.91 6.40
N ILE A 72 4.10 -13.79 7.37
CA ILE A 72 5.12 -14.18 8.33
C ILE A 72 5.99 -15.26 7.71
N ALA A 73 7.30 -15.06 7.77
CA ALA A 73 8.30 -15.96 7.19
C ALA A 73 8.10 -16.29 5.70
N ASP A 74 7.51 -15.36 4.92
CA ASP A 74 7.11 -15.57 3.52
C ASP A 74 6.16 -16.77 3.28
N ARG A 75 5.58 -17.33 4.34
CA ARG A 75 4.83 -18.60 4.31
C ARG A 75 3.45 -18.49 4.93
N TYR A 76 3.35 -17.87 6.10
CA TYR A 76 2.13 -17.87 6.88
C TYR A 76 1.34 -16.59 6.65
N SER A 77 0.13 -16.74 6.11
CA SER A 77 -0.78 -15.62 5.93
C SER A 77 -1.24 -15.05 7.26
N THR A 78 -1.33 -13.72 7.33
CA THR A 78 -1.90 -13.00 8.47
C THR A 78 -3.43 -12.83 8.36
N ALA A 79 -4.09 -13.39 7.32
CA ALA A 79 -5.52 -13.18 7.08
C ALA A 79 -6.42 -13.54 8.28
N SER A 80 -6.09 -14.61 9.03
CA SER A 80 -6.81 -15.01 10.24
C SER A 80 -6.81 -13.97 11.37
N ALA A 81 -5.86 -13.03 11.36
CA ALA A 81 -5.89 -11.90 12.30
C ALA A 81 -7.14 -11.03 12.10
N LEU A 82 -7.69 -10.96 10.87
CA LEU A 82 -8.90 -10.19 10.59
C LEU A 82 -10.14 -10.77 11.29
N ASP A 83 -10.23 -12.10 11.43
CA ASP A 83 -11.36 -12.76 12.10
C ASP A 83 -11.45 -12.32 13.56
N ALA A 84 -10.32 -12.40 14.27
CA ALA A 84 -10.22 -11.95 15.66
C ALA A 84 -10.39 -10.42 15.77
N LEU A 85 -9.78 -9.64 14.87
CA LEU A 85 -9.95 -8.19 14.86
C LEU A 85 -11.42 -7.79 14.80
N VAL A 86 -12.17 -8.35 13.84
CA VAL A 86 -13.58 -8.01 13.61
C VAL A 86 -14.45 -8.48 14.78
N LEU A 87 -14.30 -9.73 15.23
CA LEU A 87 -15.20 -10.32 16.22
C LEU A 87 -14.96 -9.78 17.64
N VAL A 88 -13.73 -9.37 17.96
CA VAL A 88 -13.36 -8.87 19.29
C VAL A 88 -13.58 -7.37 19.39
N SER A 89 -13.21 -6.59 18.36
CA SER A 89 -13.40 -5.12 18.37
C SER A 89 -14.78 -4.69 17.91
N GLY A 90 -15.46 -5.48 17.07
CA GLY A 90 -16.71 -5.10 16.40
C GLY A 90 -16.51 -4.09 15.27
N CYS A 91 -15.28 -3.67 14.97
CA CYS A 91 -14.97 -2.84 13.81
C CYS A 91 -15.18 -3.67 12.54
N SER A 92 -15.82 -3.08 11.54
CA SER A 92 -16.15 -3.79 10.30
C SER A 92 -16.19 -2.86 9.10
N LYS A 93 -15.96 -3.42 7.91
CA LYS A 93 -16.09 -2.67 6.66
C LYS A 93 -17.51 -2.15 6.44
N SER A 94 -18.54 -2.89 6.88
CA SER A 94 -19.94 -2.46 6.76
C SER A 94 -20.29 -1.27 7.65
N ASN A 95 -19.64 -1.16 8.81
CA ASN A 95 -19.77 0.00 9.69
C ASN A 95 -18.87 1.17 9.23
N GLY A 96 -18.06 0.97 8.19
CA GLY A 96 -17.13 1.97 7.67
C GLY A 96 -15.98 2.31 8.61
N ASN A 97 -15.71 1.49 9.64
CA ASN A 97 -14.72 1.76 10.69
C ASN A 97 -13.63 0.67 10.79
N LEU A 98 -13.45 -0.10 9.72
CA LEU A 98 -12.29 -0.97 9.50
C LEU A 98 -11.69 -0.67 8.13
N VAL A 99 -10.41 -0.34 8.10
CA VAL A 99 -9.63 -0.13 6.88
C VAL A 99 -8.51 -1.16 6.83
N VAL A 100 -8.59 -2.08 5.87
CA VAL A 100 -7.51 -3.05 5.63
C VAL A 100 -6.55 -2.44 4.61
N VAL A 101 -5.44 -1.89 5.13
CA VAL A 101 -4.47 -1.09 4.39
C VAL A 101 -3.59 -2.01 3.55
N HIS A 102 -3.62 -1.81 2.23
CA HIS A 102 -2.78 -2.55 1.30
C HIS A 102 -1.30 -2.32 1.61
N ALA A 103 -0.59 -3.42 1.79
CA ALA A 103 0.82 -3.42 2.09
C ALA A 103 1.54 -4.46 1.25
N SER A 104 2.85 -4.31 1.15
CA SER A 104 3.66 -5.37 0.58
C SER A 104 3.77 -6.54 1.56
N LYS A 105 3.82 -7.77 1.04
CA LYS A 105 3.81 -9.00 1.84
C LYS A 105 4.96 -9.17 2.85
N TRP A 106 6.02 -8.39 2.72
CA TRP A 106 7.21 -8.41 3.59
C TRP A 106 7.18 -7.33 4.68
N ARG A 107 6.07 -6.62 4.85
CA ARG A 107 5.88 -5.70 5.98
C ARG A 107 5.57 -6.51 7.26
N PRO A 108 6.02 -6.04 8.45
CA PRO A 108 5.56 -6.59 9.72
C PRO A 108 4.06 -6.42 9.88
N LEU A 109 3.39 -7.38 10.50
CA LEU A 109 1.97 -7.27 10.85
C LEU A 109 1.77 -6.16 11.89
N TRP A 110 0.84 -5.24 11.64
CA TRP A 110 0.49 -4.18 12.58
C TRP A 110 -1.02 -3.92 12.67
N PHE A 111 -1.41 -3.28 13.77
CA PHE A 111 -2.76 -2.83 14.07
C PHE A 111 -2.71 -1.40 14.60
N ALA A 112 -3.66 -0.57 14.21
CA ALA A 112 -3.87 0.74 14.80
C ALA A 112 -5.36 0.96 15.10
N PHE A 113 -5.64 1.59 16.22
CA PHE A 113 -7.00 1.91 16.66
C PHE A 113 -7.06 3.40 16.96
N TYR A 114 -7.87 4.15 16.24
CA TYR A 114 -8.08 5.58 16.42
C TYR A 114 -9.45 5.83 17.04
N ARG A 115 -9.51 6.64 18.09
CA ARG A 115 -10.77 7.00 18.75
C ARG A 115 -11.22 8.41 18.39
N LYS A 116 -12.37 8.50 17.72
CA LYS A 116 -13.05 9.75 17.36
C LYS A 116 -13.24 10.66 18.56
N GLY A 117 -13.17 11.97 18.33
CA GLY A 117 -13.33 12.99 19.38
C GLY A 117 -12.08 13.21 20.25
N SER A 118 -11.54 12.16 20.87
CA SER A 118 -10.26 12.27 21.61
C SER A 118 -9.06 12.43 20.68
N GLY A 119 -9.15 11.79 19.51
CA GLY A 119 -8.09 11.60 18.54
C GLY A 119 -6.88 10.83 19.04
N GLU A 120 -7.04 10.09 20.14
CA GLU A 120 -6.03 9.15 20.60
C GLU A 120 -5.96 7.95 19.65
N CYS A 121 -4.75 7.52 19.34
CA CYS A 121 -4.47 6.37 18.51
C CYS A 121 -3.47 5.45 19.17
N VAL A 122 -3.84 4.17 19.32
CA VAL A 122 -2.94 3.10 19.75
C VAL A 122 -2.43 2.37 18.52
N TYR A 123 -1.10 2.27 18.38
CA TYR A 123 -0.43 1.48 17.34
C TYR A 123 0.30 0.31 17.99
N ILE A 124 0.18 -0.86 17.36
CA ILE A 124 0.74 -2.13 17.84
C ILE A 124 1.35 -2.85 16.63
N GLU A 125 2.64 -3.14 16.69
CA GLU A 125 3.36 -3.94 15.70
C GLU A 125 3.78 -5.26 16.33
N VAL A 126 3.49 -6.37 15.65
CA VAL A 126 3.79 -7.72 16.16
C VAL A 126 5.22 -8.12 15.78
N ASP A 127 5.96 -8.69 16.73
CA ASP A 127 7.26 -9.25 16.43
C ASP A 127 7.12 -10.44 15.48
N SER A 128 7.64 -10.27 14.27
CA SER A 128 7.49 -11.28 13.21
C SER A 128 8.29 -12.56 13.48
N GLY A 129 9.38 -12.49 14.27
CA GLY A 129 10.18 -13.65 14.63
C GLY A 129 9.50 -14.49 15.69
N VAL A 130 8.89 -13.87 16.69
CA VAL A 130 8.06 -14.56 17.69
C VAL A 130 6.86 -15.20 17.01
N LEU A 131 6.17 -14.46 16.13
CA LEU A 131 5.02 -15.00 15.42
C LEU A 131 5.40 -16.15 14.47
N GLU A 132 6.57 -16.08 13.81
CA GLU A 132 7.11 -17.19 13.02
C GLU A 132 7.32 -18.43 13.89
N GLN A 133 8.03 -18.30 15.00
CA GLN A 133 8.33 -19.41 15.91
C GLN A 133 7.05 -20.12 16.36
N TYR A 134 6.04 -19.35 16.79
CA TYR A 134 4.79 -19.93 17.27
C TYR A 134 3.93 -20.51 16.14
N MET A 135 3.99 -19.95 14.93
CA MET A 135 3.35 -20.57 13.77
C MET A 135 4.01 -21.89 13.38
N GLU A 136 5.33 -22.02 13.50
CA GLU A 136 6.01 -23.30 13.27
C GLU A 136 5.63 -24.36 14.32
N MET A 137 5.58 -23.96 15.59
CA MET A 137 5.07 -24.82 16.67
C MET A 137 3.63 -25.24 16.39
N TRP A 138 2.75 -24.30 16.05
CA TRP A 138 1.35 -24.56 15.74
C TRP A 138 1.16 -25.56 14.61
N MET A 139 1.91 -25.40 13.51
CA MET A 139 1.78 -26.26 12.33
C MET A 139 2.34 -27.67 12.52
N SER A 140 3.24 -27.86 13.49
CA SER A 140 3.85 -29.16 13.81
C SER A 140 3.22 -29.84 15.03
N ALA A 141 2.42 -29.13 15.81
CA ALA A 141 1.84 -29.64 17.05
C ALA A 141 0.74 -30.68 16.80
N SER A 142 0.82 -31.80 17.51
CA SER A 142 -0.30 -32.74 17.66
C SER A 142 -1.33 -32.24 18.67
N ASP A 143 -0.89 -31.43 19.65
CA ASP A 143 -1.74 -30.74 20.62
C ASP A 143 -1.59 -29.23 20.45
N LYS A 144 -2.59 -28.63 19.82
CA LYS A 144 -2.66 -27.20 19.52
C LYS A 144 -2.94 -26.36 20.77
N SER A 145 -3.60 -26.93 21.78
CA SER A 145 -3.99 -26.23 23.02
C SER A 145 -2.76 -25.77 23.81
N SER A 146 -1.75 -26.64 23.94
CA SER A 146 -0.47 -26.28 24.57
C SER A 146 0.23 -25.08 23.88
N VAL A 147 0.10 -24.96 22.56
CA VAL A 147 0.68 -23.82 21.81
C VAL A 147 -0.11 -22.54 22.10
N GLN A 148 -1.45 -22.62 22.19
CA GLN A 148 -2.31 -21.49 22.53
C GLN A 148 -2.03 -20.97 23.93
N GLU A 149 -1.98 -21.86 24.93
CA GLU A 149 -1.66 -21.53 26.32
C GLU A 149 -0.29 -20.85 26.41
N SER A 150 0.74 -21.43 25.79
CA SER A 150 2.08 -20.85 25.75
C SER A 150 2.10 -19.47 25.07
N PHE A 151 1.40 -19.30 23.96
CA PHE A 151 1.34 -18.03 23.24
C PHE A 151 0.66 -16.94 24.08
N MET A 152 -0.45 -17.29 24.74
CA MET A 152 -1.19 -16.36 25.60
C MET A 152 -0.43 -15.98 26.87
N SER A 153 0.53 -16.82 27.30
CA SER A 153 1.39 -16.53 28.45
C SER A 153 2.51 -15.51 28.18
N LEU A 154 2.79 -15.19 26.90
CA LEU A 154 3.78 -14.17 26.53
C LEU A 154 3.39 -12.80 27.10
N SER A 155 4.35 -12.05 27.62
CA SER A 155 4.14 -10.63 27.94
C SER A 155 3.91 -9.79 26.67
N ASP A 156 3.41 -8.57 26.82
CA ASP A 156 3.24 -7.64 25.69
C ASP A 156 4.60 -7.28 25.07
N ASP A 157 5.63 -7.09 25.88
CA ASP A 157 6.99 -6.75 25.43
C ASP A 157 7.69 -7.90 24.68
N GLU A 158 7.26 -9.14 24.92
CA GLU A 158 7.75 -10.30 24.16
C GLU A 158 7.03 -10.46 22.83
N LEU A 159 5.73 -10.15 22.76
CA LEU A 159 4.93 -10.34 21.55
C LEU A 159 5.02 -9.17 20.58
N PHE A 160 5.05 -7.94 21.08
CA PHE A 160 4.96 -6.73 20.26
C PHE A 160 6.32 -6.06 20.14
N SER A 161 6.79 -5.87 18.90
CA SER A 161 8.03 -5.14 18.61
C SER A 161 7.89 -3.64 18.88
N LYS A 162 6.65 -3.14 18.84
CA LYS A 162 6.32 -1.74 19.12
C LYS A 162 4.90 -1.61 19.62
N VAL A 163 4.72 -0.85 20.70
CA VAL A 163 3.42 -0.33 21.12
C VAL A 163 3.57 1.16 21.41
N SER A 164 2.70 1.98 20.84
CA SER A 164 2.66 3.42 21.09
C SER A 164 1.22 3.93 21.18
N MET A 165 1.05 5.05 21.86
CA MET A 165 -0.23 5.75 21.97
C MET A 165 0.01 7.23 21.78
N GLU A 166 -0.65 7.82 20.78
CA GLU A 166 -0.40 9.19 20.37
C GLU A 166 -1.71 9.92 20.05
N SER A 167 -1.77 11.22 20.33
CA SER A 167 -2.90 12.05 19.92
C SER A 167 -2.68 12.60 18.51
N ILE A 168 -3.44 12.08 17.55
CA ILE A 168 -3.35 12.39 16.12
C ILE A 168 -4.62 13.09 15.59
N HIS A 169 -5.44 13.67 16.48
CA HIS A 169 -6.56 14.50 16.03
C HIS A 169 -6.06 15.58 15.08
N TYR A 170 -6.69 15.73 13.92
CA TYR A 170 -6.18 16.60 12.85
C TYR A 170 -6.02 18.07 13.29
N SER A 171 -6.87 18.57 14.19
CA SER A 171 -6.72 19.94 14.72
C SER A 171 -5.43 20.11 15.52
N ASN A 172 -5.00 19.08 16.25
CA ASN A 172 -3.74 19.10 17.00
C ASN A 172 -2.54 19.03 16.04
N LEU A 173 -2.60 18.12 15.05
CA LEU A 173 -1.56 17.99 14.03
C LEU A 173 -1.32 19.32 13.29
N LEU A 174 -2.39 20.00 12.90
CA LEU A 174 -2.30 21.28 12.19
C LEU A 174 -1.93 22.47 13.09
N SER A 175 -2.19 22.39 14.39
CA SER A 175 -1.85 23.48 15.33
C SER A 175 -0.45 23.35 15.92
N ASN A 176 0.11 22.13 15.97
CA ASN A 176 1.41 21.84 16.58
C ASN A 176 2.29 20.95 15.67
N PRO A 177 2.54 21.34 14.40
CA PRO A 177 3.14 20.44 13.43
C PRO A 177 4.60 20.10 13.73
N GLU A 178 5.40 20.99 14.30
CA GLU A 178 6.79 20.70 14.63
C GLU A 178 6.91 19.57 15.66
N SER A 179 6.06 19.59 16.69
CA SER A 179 6.03 18.54 17.72
C SER A 179 5.61 17.18 17.14
N TRP A 180 4.65 17.17 16.21
CA TRP A 180 4.28 15.93 15.53
C TRP A 180 5.38 15.47 14.57
N HIS A 181 6.11 16.39 13.95
CA HIS A 181 7.17 16.03 13.02
C HIS A 181 8.31 15.27 13.69
N GLU A 182 8.68 15.60 14.92
CA GLU A 182 9.63 14.80 15.72
C GLU A 182 9.15 13.34 15.90
N LYS A 183 7.83 13.13 16.05
CA LYS A 183 7.22 11.80 16.15
C LYS A 183 7.19 11.06 14.81
N MET A 184 6.96 11.79 13.71
CA MET A 184 7.10 11.26 12.34
C MET A 184 8.51 10.75 12.09
N GLU A 185 9.54 11.54 12.45
CA GLU A 185 10.95 11.17 12.24
C GLU A 185 11.40 10.00 13.12
N SER A 186 10.95 9.97 14.38
CA SER A 186 11.24 8.88 15.32
C SER A 186 10.42 7.60 15.06
N LYS A 187 9.50 7.64 14.09
CA LYS A 187 8.68 6.52 13.63
C LYS A 187 7.88 5.88 14.76
N VAL A 188 7.11 6.70 15.48
CA VAL A 188 6.28 6.22 16.60
C VAL A 188 5.25 5.16 16.16
N PHE A 189 4.88 5.10 14.88
CA PHE A 189 4.00 4.09 14.28
C PHE A 189 4.72 3.17 13.28
N GLY A 190 6.02 2.90 13.49
CA GLY A 190 6.75 1.91 12.68
C GLY A 190 6.93 2.31 11.21
N GLY A 191 6.86 3.60 10.89
CA GLY A 191 6.92 4.10 9.52
C GLY A 191 5.55 4.20 8.84
N ASN A 192 4.45 3.94 9.56
CA ASN A 192 3.08 4.04 9.05
C ASN A 192 2.41 5.39 9.41
N GLU A 193 3.19 6.38 9.87
CA GLU A 193 2.64 7.60 10.47
C GLU A 193 1.76 8.38 9.49
N PHE A 194 2.25 8.60 8.27
CA PHE A 194 1.49 9.30 7.24
C PHE A 194 0.23 8.54 6.82
N SER A 195 0.30 7.22 6.74
CA SER A 195 -0.85 6.35 6.41
C SER A 195 -1.94 6.47 7.47
N ILE A 196 -1.60 6.18 8.72
CA ILE A 196 -2.55 6.16 9.83
C ILE A 196 -3.16 7.55 10.05
N MET A 197 -2.33 8.60 10.10
CA MET A 197 -2.83 9.94 10.43
C MET A 197 -3.74 10.51 9.34
N THR A 198 -3.45 10.28 8.06
CA THR A 198 -4.26 10.84 6.96
C THR A 198 -5.58 10.12 6.81
N ILE A 199 -5.59 8.78 6.94
CA ILE A 199 -6.82 7.99 6.91
C ILE A 199 -7.70 8.32 8.12
N ALA A 200 -7.13 8.34 9.34
CA ALA A 200 -7.88 8.67 10.55
C ALA A 200 -8.48 10.07 10.49
N ALA A 201 -7.72 11.07 10.04
CA ALA A 201 -8.19 12.44 9.93
C ALA A 201 -9.38 12.59 8.96
N CYS A 202 -9.28 11.99 7.77
CA CYS A 202 -10.36 12.05 6.78
C CYS A 202 -11.58 11.22 7.21
N TRP A 203 -11.36 10.08 7.85
CA TRP A 203 -12.44 9.27 8.45
C TRP A 203 -13.20 10.05 9.53
N ASP A 204 -12.49 10.69 10.45
CA ASP A 204 -13.08 11.50 11.52
C ASP A 204 -13.92 12.66 10.96
N LYS A 205 -13.40 13.32 9.91
CA LYS A 205 -14.11 14.39 9.19
C LYS A 205 -15.34 13.89 8.39
N GLY A 206 -15.43 12.59 8.10
CA GLY A 206 -16.56 12.00 7.38
C GLY A 206 -16.32 11.82 5.88
N MET A 207 -15.15 11.29 5.50
CA MET A 207 -14.86 10.98 4.10
C MET A 207 -15.89 10.03 3.47
N PRO A 208 -16.12 10.13 2.14
CA PRO A 208 -17.02 9.22 1.44
C PRO A 208 -16.44 7.81 1.33
N TYR A 209 -17.32 6.82 1.13
CA TYR A 209 -16.95 5.41 1.02
C TYR A 209 -15.96 5.16 -0.13
N GLU A 210 -16.11 5.84 -1.26
CA GLU A 210 -15.21 5.73 -2.41
C GLU A 210 -13.77 6.16 -2.05
N LEU A 211 -13.60 7.18 -1.19
CA LEU A 211 -12.27 7.58 -0.70
C LEU A 211 -11.71 6.55 0.27
N LEU A 212 -12.54 5.93 1.11
CA LEU A 212 -12.13 4.83 1.98
C LEU A 212 -11.60 3.65 1.15
N GLN A 213 -12.32 3.24 0.10
CA GLN A 213 -11.88 2.17 -0.81
C GLN A 213 -10.57 2.51 -1.52
N ALA A 214 -10.44 3.76 -1.99
CA ALA A 214 -9.22 4.24 -2.61
C ALA A 214 -8.03 4.22 -1.62
N ALA A 215 -8.26 4.59 -0.36
CA ALA A 215 -7.25 4.57 0.69
C ALA A 215 -6.82 3.14 1.07
N GLU A 216 -7.74 2.17 1.05
CA GLU A 216 -7.40 0.75 1.25
C GLU A 216 -6.37 0.28 0.22
N LEU A 217 -6.51 0.66 -1.06
CA LEU A 217 -5.56 0.29 -2.12
C LEU A 217 -4.28 1.16 -2.10
N HIS A 218 -4.44 2.47 -2.03
CA HIS A 218 -3.35 3.44 -2.14
C HIS A 218 -2.50 3.54 -0.87
N ASN A 219 -2.99 2.98 0.24
CA ASN A 219 -2.39 2.87 1.57
C ASN A 219 -2.27 4.14 2.41
N HIS A 220 -2.68 5.29 1.90
CA HIS A 220 -2.77 6.55 2.63
C HIS A 220 -3.72 7.49 1.88
N ILE A 221 -4.07 8.62 2.49
CA ILE A 221 -4.77 9.69 1.79
C ILE A 221 -3.79 10.81 1.50
N CYS A 222 -3.80 11.30 0.26
CA CYS A 222 -3.06 12.47 -0.16
C CYS A 222 -3.89 13.27 -1.17
N PRO A 223 -3.54 14.55 -1.43
CA PRO A 223 -4.34 15.38 -2.32
C PRO A 223 -4.48 14.80 -3.72
N GLY A 224 -3.48 14.03 -4.18
CA GLY A 224 -3.55 13.28 -5.41
C GLY A 224 -4.66 12.24 -5.43
N LEU A 225 -4.85 11.50 -4.33
CA LEU A 225 -5.93 10.51 -4.21
C LEU A 225 -7.29 11.19 -4.11
N THR A 226 -7.40 12.23 -3.28
CA THR A 226 -8.62 13.05 -3.11
C THR A 226 -9.05 13.69 -4.43
N SER A 227 -8.09 14.17 -5.25
CA SER A 227 -8.37 14.67 -6.61
C SER A 227 -9.01 13.61 -7.52
N GLY A 228 -8.71 12.33 -7.32
CA GLY A 228 -9.35 11.24 -8.06
C GLY A 228 -10.84 11.15 -7.76
N ILE A 229 -11.24 11.31 -6.50
CA ILE A 229 -12.66 11.31 -6.10
C ILE A 229 -13.37 12.54 -6.68
N LEU A 230 -12.75 13.72 -6.67
CA LEU A 230 -13.32 14.92 -7.31
C LEU A 230 -13.52 14.71 -8.81
N ILE A 231 -12.55 14.09 -9.50
CA ILE A 231 -12.66 13.78 -10.92
C ILE A 231 -13.77 12.77 -11.19
N MET A 232 -13.96 11.76 -10.33
CA MET A 232 -15.09 10.83 -10.45
C MET A 232 -16.43 11.56 -10.37
N ARG A 233 -16.61 12.45 -9.36
CA ARG A 233 -17.83 13.25 -9.23
C ARG A 233 -18.07 14.13 -10.46
N TYR A 234 -17.01 14.73 -11.01
CA TYR A 234 -17.11 15.50 -12.25
C TYR A 234 -17.51 14.65 -13.46
N LEU A 235 -16.94 13.43 -13.59
CA LEU A 235 -17.28 12.50 -14.67
C LEU A 235 -18.72 12.00 -14.58
N ASP A 236 -19.25 11.81 -13.37
CA ASP A 236 -20.65 11.45 -13.15
C ASP A 236 -21.61 12.53 -13.70
N GLU A 237 -21.17 13.79 -13.78
CA GLU A 237 -21.94 14.90 -14.34
C GLU A 237 -21.77 15.05 -15.86
N VAL A 238 -20.53 15.03 -16.35
CA VAL A 238 -20.22 15.40 -17.75
C VAL A 238 -20.12 14.22 -18.71
N LEU A 239 -19.86 13.02 -18.19
CA LEU A 239 -19.68 11.80 -19.00
C LEU A 239 -20.27 10.56 -18.29
N PRO A 240 -21.53 10.59 -17.84
CA PRO A 240 -22.11 9.54 -16.98
C PRO A 240 -22.15 8.17 -17.67
N ILE A 241 -21.98 7.09 -16.92
CA ILE A 241 -22.34 5.74 -17.39
C ILE A 241 -23.87 5.64 -17.50
N GLU A 242 -24.39 5.40 -18.70
CA GLU A 242 -25.83 5.38 -19.00
C GLU A 242 -26.40 3.95 -19.03
N SER A 243 -25.54 2.93 -19.14
CA SER A 243 -25.97 1.54 -19.27
C SER A 243 -24.91 0.55 -18.79
N SER A 244 -25.32 -0.70 -18.58
CA SER A 244 -24.40 -1.78 -18.19
C SER A 244 -23.43 -2.24 -19.29
N SER A 245 -23.59 -1.78 -20.54
CA SER A 245 -22.58 -2.03 -21.60
C SER A 245 -21.41 -1.06 -21.51
N GLN A 246 -21.56 0.03 -20.77
CA GLN A 246 -20.59 1.09 -20.65
C GLN A 246 -19.67 0.91 -19.44
N TYR A 247 -18.42 1.35 -19.58
CA TYR A 247 -17.45 1.46 -18.50
C TYR A 247 -16.37 2.49 -18.85
N TYR A 248 -15.64 2.98 -17.86
CA TYR A 248 -14.54 3.90 -18.12
C TYR A 248 -13.24 3.16 -18.50
N VAL A 249 -12.59 3.66 -19.55
CA VAL A 249 -11.18 3.42 -19.85
C VAL A 249 -10.39 4.68 -19.54
N ILE A 250 -9.40 4.55 -18.65
CA ILE A 250 -8.60 5.67 -18.15
C ILE A 250 -7.25 5.69 -18.85
N LEU A 251 -6.92 6.77 -19.56
CA LEU A 251 -5.56 7.06 -20.00
C LEU A 251 -4.94 7.98 -18.94
N ALA A 252 -4.18 7.38 -18.04
CA ALA A 252 -3.43 8.02 -16.98
C ALA A 252 -2.15 8.65 -17.55
N VAL A 253 -2.31 9.85 -18.11
CA VAL A 253 -1.25 10.59 -18.81
C VAL A 253 -1.33 12.09 -18.45
N PRO A 254 -0.55 12.60 -17.48
CA PRO A 254 0.39 11.86 -16.65
C PRO A 254 -0.31 11.05 -15.53
N PRO A 255 0.34 10.01 -15.00
CA PRO A 255 -0.16 9.30 -13.85
C PRO A 255 0.20 9.97 -12.53
N TRP A 256 -0.71 9.90 -11.56
CA TRP A 256 -0.46 10.17 -10.15
C TRP A 256 -1.48 9.43 -9.27
N CYS A 257 -1.48 9.68 -7.96
CA CYS A 257 -2.31 8.96 -6.98
C CYS A 257 -3.82 8.86 -7.32
N LYS A 258 -4.39 9.77 -8.13
CA LYS A 258 -5.79 9.67 -8.58
C LYS A 258 -6.08 8.37 -9.31
N ASP A 259 -5.07 7.81 -9.96
CA ASP A 259 -5.24 6.63 -10.81
C ASP A 259 -5.53 5.39 -9.96
N ASP A 260 -4.98 5.32 -8.75
CA ASP A 260 -5.34 4.26 -7.80
C ASP A 260 -6.78 4.37 -7.32
N ALA A 261 -7.35 5.58 -7.21
CA ALA A 261 -8.78 5.74 -6.94
C ALA A 261 -9.62 5.10 -8.05
N PHE A 262 -9.30 5.34 -9.33
CA PHE A 262 -10.02 4.71 -10.44
C PHE A 262 -9.87 3.18 -10.47
N GLN A 263 -8.72 2.66 -10.06
CA GLN A 263 -8.54 1.21 -9.90
C GLN A 263 -9.45 0.66 -8.78
N ALA A 264 -9.50 1.33 -7.64
CA ALA A 264 -10.27 0.89 -6.48
C ALA A 264 -11.80 1.00 -6.69
N VAL A 265 -12.26 2.10 -7.29
CA VAL A 265 -13.70 2.44 -7.35
C VAL A 265 -14.34 2.01 -8.67
N TYR A 266 -13.68 2.25 -9.81
CA TYR A 266 -14.23 1.93 -11.14
C TYR A 266 -13.82 0.56 -11.68
N ASP A 267 -12.99 -0.18 -10.94
CA ASP A 267 -12.39 -1.43 -11.42
C ASP A 267 -11.57 -1.24 -12.72
N SER A 268 -11.04 -0.03 -12.91
CA SER A 268 -10.29 0.35 -14.11
C SER A 268 -8.81 0.02 -13.96
N THR A 269 -8.46 -1.26 -13.91
CA THR A 269 -7.06 -1.69 -13.71
C THR A 269 -6.28 -1.85 -15.03
N VAL A 270 -4.95 -1.75 -14.93
CA VAL A 270 -4.03 -1.97 -16.07
C VAL A 270 -4.19 -3.39 -16.61
N GLY A 271 -4.23 -4.40 -15.73
CA GLY A 271 -4.38 -5.82 -16.12
C GLY A 271 -5.70 -6.14 -16.82
N LYS A 272 -6.80 -5.47 -16.42
CA LYS A 272 -8.11 -5.55 -17.10
C LYS A 272 -8.15 -4.77 -18.40
N ARG A 273 -7.05 -4.12 -18.78
CA ARG A 273 -6.95 -3.23 -19.96
C ARG A 273 -7.99 -2.10 -19.90
N ARG A 274 -8.37 -1.66 -18.71
CA ARG A 274 -9.24 -0.50 -18.48
C ARG A 274 -8.50 0.74 -17.98
N MET A 275 -7.18 0.61 -17.80
CA MET A 275 -6.28 1.74 -17.62
C MET A 275 -5.05 1.60 -18.50
N ARG A 276 -4.49 2.74 -18.92
CA ARG A 276 -3.24 2.87 -19.69
C ARG A 276 -2.40 3.96 -19.03
N VAL A 277 -1.18 3.63 -18.64
CA VAL A 277 -0.32 4.51 -17.85
C VAL A 277 0.85 4.97 -18.71
N MET A 278 1.00 6.28 -18.88
CA MET A 278 2.03 6.89 -19.73
C MET A 278 2.58 8.15 -19.06
N MET A 279 3.89 8.19 -18.83
CA MET A 279 4.55 9.39 -18.30
C MET A 279 4.70 10.45 -19.40
N LEU A 280 4.65 11.72 -19.00
CA LEU A 280 5.06 12.85 -19.82
C LEU A 280 6.44 13.33 -19.38
N SER A 281 7.28 13.73 -20.34
CA SER A 281 8.48 14.51 -20.03
C SER A 281 8.10 15.90 -19.54
N LYS A 282 9.08 16.63 -18.99
CA LYS A 282 8.87 18.01 -18.57
C LYS A 282 8.50 18.89 -19.76
N GLU A 283 9.20 18.75 -20.89
CA GLU A 283 8.98 19.51 -22.13
C GLU A 283 7.61 19.20 -22.76
N GLN A 284 7.12 17.96 -22.63
CA GLN A 284 5.77 17.60 -23.06
C GLN A 284 4.71 18.22 -22.14
N SER A 285 4.95 18.19 -20.83
CA SER A 285 4.02 18.76 -19.84
C SER A 285 3.89 20.29 -20.00
N GLU A 286 4.97 20.99 -20.34
CA GLU A 286 4.99 22.44 -20.57
C GLU A 286 4.20 22.88 -21.83
N GLN A 287 3.92 21.96 -22.76
CA GLN A 287 3.11 22.24 -23.96
C GLN A 287 1.60 22.09 -23.71
N LEU A 288 1.21 21.54 -22.57
CA LEU A 288 -0.17 21.21 -22.26
C LEU A 288 -0.70 22.13 -21.14
N PRO A 289 -2.03 22.35 -21.08
CA PRO A 289 -2.66 22.79 -19.84
C PRO A 289 -2.40 21.75 -18.72
N PRO A 290 -2.76 22.03 -17.45
CA PRO A 290 -2.55 21.09 -16.34
C PRO A 290 -3.50 19.87 -16.42
N VAL A 291 -3.31 19.03 -17.44
CA VAL A 291 -4.13 17.86 -17.75
C VAL A 291 -4.04 16.83 -16.63
N ALA A 292 -5.19 16.24 -16.30
CA ALA A 292 -5.37 15.14 -15.38
C ALA A 292 -5.55 13.79 -16.09
N GLY A 293 -5.56 13.77 -17.41
CA GLY A 293 -5.66 12.55 -18.20
C GLY A 293 -6.83 12.60 -19.16
N ILE A 294 -7.06 11.45 -19.80
CA ILE A 294 -8.12 11.26 -20.78
C ILE A 294 -9.03 10.15 -20.28
N TYR A 295 -10.32 10.42 -20.28
CA TYR A 295 -11.34 9.57 -19.69
C TYR A 295 -12.31 9.18 -20.79
N VAL A 296 -12.41 7.89 -21.09
CA VAL A 296 -13.25 7.37 -22.17
C VAL A 296 -14.38 6.57 -21.57
N ARG A 297 -15.62 6.99 -21.77
CA ARG A 297 -16.80 6.16 -21.54
C ARG A 297 -16.96 5.24 -22.74
N TRP A 298 -16.56 3.99 -22.57
CA TRP A 298 -16.51 2.99 -23.63
C TRP A 298 -17.78 2.15 -23.62
N ASP A 299 -18.48 2.05 -24.75
CA ASP A 299 -19.59 1.10 -24.95
C ASP A 299 -19.10 -0.13 -25.73
N ARG A 300 -19.07 -1.28 -25.04
CA ARG A 300 -18.62 -2.54 -25.65
C ARG A 300 -19.58 -3.11 -26.70
N SER A 301 -20.85 -2.75 -26.66
CA SER A 301 -21.86 -3.25 -27.60
C SER A 301 -21.81 -2.51 -28.93
N GLU A 302 -21.38 -1.25 -28.89
CA GLU A 302 -21.28 -0.39 -30.06
C GLU A 302 -19.84 -0.28 -30.61
N ASP A 303 -18.84 -0.83 -29.88
CA ASP A 303 -17.40 -0.71 -30.18
C ASP A 303 -16.95 0.76 -30.35
N ARG A 304 -17.49 1.66 -29.54
CA ARG A 304 -17.17 3.09 -29.58
C ARG A 304 -17.21 3.70 -28.18
N GLY A 305 -16.69 4.91 -28.04
CA GLY A 305 -16.77 5.65 -26.79
C GLY A 305 -16.69 7.15 -26.98
N ASP A 306 -17.22 7.87 -25.99
CA ASP A 306 -17.08 9.31 -25.85
C ASP A 306 -15.93 9.58 -24.87
N ALA A 307 -15.06 10.53 -25.20
CA ALA A 307 -13.86 10.82 -24.43
C ALA A 307 -13.77 12.30 -24.05
N VAL A 308 -13.31 12.55 -22.84
CA VAL A 308 -13.00 13.89 -22.33
C VAL A 308 -11.55 13.96 -21.84
N VAL A 309 -10.89 15.06 -22.14
CA VAL A 309 -9.60 15.44 -21.56
C VAL A 309 -9.88 16.43 -20.45
N LEU A 310 -9.50 16.09 -19.22
CA LEU A 310 -9.76 16.93 -18.05
C LEU A 310 -8.47 17.58 -17.56
N THR A 311 -8.59 18.73 -16.89
CA THR A 311 -7.52 19.33 -16.06
C THR A 311 -7.77 19.15 -14.58
N PHE A 312 -6.75 19.41 -13.77
CA PHE A 312 -6.92 19.65 -12.33
C PHE A 312 -6.10 20.89 -11.90
N ASP A 313 -6.77 21.90 -11.37
CA ASP A 313 -6.17 23.16 -10.94
C ASP A 313 -5.58 23.04 -9.53
N TRP A 314 -4.33 22.59 -9.48
CA TRP A 314 -3.56 22.50 -8.25
C TRP A 314 -3.31 23.85 -7.57
N ASP A 315 -3.22 24.95 -8.34
CA ASP A 315 -2.92 26.26 -7.78
C ASP A 315 -4.15 26.79 -7.05
N LYS A 316 -5.34 26.64 -7.64
CA LYS A 316 -6.61 26.90 -6.98
C LYS A 316 -6.82 26.00 -5.75
N ALA A 317 -6.59 24.68 -5.87
CA ALA A 317 -6.72 23.75 -4.75
C ALA A 317 -5.83 24.15 -3.57
N CYS A 318 -4.55 24.48 -3.81
CA CYS A 318 -3.65 24.94 -2.76
C CYS A 318 -4.07 26.32 -2.21
N SER A 319 -4.49 27.24 -3.08
CA SER A 319 -4.89 28.60 -2.71
C SER A 319 -6.11 28.63 -1.79
N VAL A 320 -7.15 27.84 -2.06
CA VAL A 320 -8.36 27.81 -1.21
C VAL A 320 -8.07 27.18 0.16
N CYS A 321 -7.05 26.31 0.24
CA CYS A 321 -6.63 25.68 1.49
C CYS A 321 -5.63 26.51 2.29
N GLY A 322 -5.15 27.63 1.74
CA GLY A 322 -4.12 28.47 2.36
C GLY A 322 -2.75 27.81 2.45
N VAL A 323 -2.40 26.95 1.48
CA VAL A 323 -1.15 26.18 1.44
C VAL A 323 -0.32 26.58 0.22
N GLU A 324 1.01 26.59 0.36
CA GLU A 324 1.90 26.79 -0.78
C GLU A 324 2.18 25.48 -1.52
N ARG A 325 2.06 25.48 -2.84
CA ARG A 325 2.32 24.30 -3.69
C ARG A 325 3.75 23.77 -3.57
N SER A 326 4.71 24.61 -3.22
CA SER A 326 6.11 24.25 -2.99
C SER A 326 6.28 23.29 -1.81
N TRP A 327 5.39 23.33 -0.82
CA TRP A 327 5.47 22.51 0.39
C TRP A 327 5.30 21.02 0.10
N PHE A 328 4.61 20.67 -0.99
CA PHE A 328 4.52 19.28 -1.44
C PHE A 328 5.88 18.64 -1.76
N LYS A 329 6.94 19.45 -1.96
CA LYS A 329 8.30 18.99 -2.26
C LYS A 329 9.28 19.14 -1.09
N LYS A 330 8.85 19.62 0.08
CA LYS A 330 9.69 19.78 1.28
C LYS A 330 9.78 18.49 2.11
N PHE A 331 10.25 17.40 1.50
CA PHE A 331 10.21 16.04 2.05
C PHE A 331 10.87 15.85 3.41
N ASP A 332 11.74 16.77 3.81
CA ASP A 332 12.52 16.81 5.04
C ASP A 332 11.93 17.73 6.12
N SER A 333 10.71 18.22 5.92
CA SER A 333 10.06 19.15 6.84
C SER A 333 8.60 18.78 7.10
N TYR A 334 8.07 19.27 8.22
CA TYR A 334 6.66 19.10 8.59
C TYR A 334 5.72 19.63 7.50
N GLU A 335 6.16 20.63 6.75
CA GLU A 335 5.42 21.29 5.69
C GLU A 335 4.95 20.29 4.61
N TRP A 336 5.71 19.21 4.37
CA TRP A 336 5.34 18.18 3.39
C TRP A 336 4.08 17.41 3.78
N TRP A 337 3.98 16.95 5.02
CA TRP A 337 2.78 16.23 5.46
C TRP A 337 1.67 17.20 5.84
N TYR A 338 2.02 18.37 6.40
CA TYR A 338 1.06 19.41 6.80
C TYR A 338 0.24 19.87 5.60
N ALA A 339 0.93 20.22 4.50
CA ALA A 339 0.29 20.67 3.27
C ALA A 339 -0.69 19.63 2.74
N ARG A 340 -0.29 18.35 2.77
CA ARG A 340 -1.14 17.24 2.29
C ARG A 340 -2.36 17.05 3.16
N LEU A 341 -2.16 16.91 4.47
CA LEU A 341 -3.23 16.73 5.44
C LEU A 341 -4.25 17.89 5.37
N LYS A 342 -3.76 19.14 5.30
CA LYS A 342 -4.64 20.31 5.22
C LYS A 342 -5.48 20.30 3.94
N VAL A 343 -4.84 20.06 2.81
CA VAL A 343 -5.53 20.02 1.51
C VAL A 343 -6.50 18.83 1.45
N ASP A 344 -6.14 17.67 1.99
CA ASP A 344 -7.05 16.51 2.06
C ASP A 344 -8.32 16.84 2.83
N LEU A 345 -8.19 17.40 4.04
CA LEU A 345 -9.33 17.77 4.87
C LEU A 345 -10.18 18.85 4.21
N ASP A 346 -9.58 19.88 3.64
CA ASP A 346 -10.32 20.98 3.04
C ASP A 346 -11.04 20.57 1.76
N LEU A 347 -10.41 19.74 0.90
CA LEU A 347 -11.03 19.29 -0.34
C LEU A 347 -12.22 18.36 -0.12
N LEU A 348 -12.35 17.72 1.05
CA LEU A 348 -13.59 17.02 1.43
C LEU A 348 -14.81 17.95 1.42
N ASP A 349 -14.64 19.24 1.72
CA ASP A 349 -15.71 20.25 1.71
C ASP A 349 -16.04 20.76 0.28
N TYR A 350 -15.43 20.15 -0.74
CA TYR A 350 -15.64 20.49 -2.16
C TYR A 350 -16.07 19.29 -3.01
N LEU A 351 -16.39 18.15 -2.40
CA LEU A 351 -16.80 16.96 -3.15
C LEU A 351 -18.09 17.15 -3.97
N ASP A 352 -18.90 18.16 -3.63
CA ASP A 352 -20.15 18.55 -4.30
C ASP A 352 -19.98 19.68 -5.33
N LYS A 353 -18.77 20.20 -5.50
CA LYS A 353 -18.42 21.29 -6.44
C LYS A 353 -17.10 21.02 -7.17
N PRO A 354 -16.95 19.83 -7.80
CA PRO A 354 -15.69 19.45 -8.45
C PRO A 354 -15.27 20.39 -9.60
N GLU A 355 -16.21 21.11 -10.20
CA GLU A 355 -16.00 22.11 -11.26
C GLU A 355 -15.15 23.32 -10.83
N GLU A 356 -15.00 23.56 -9.52
CA GLU A 356 -14.08 24.59 -9.01
C GLU A 356 -12.60 24.28 -9.31
N PHE A 357 -12.26 23.00 -9.55
CA PHE A 357 -10.89 22.55 -9.77
C PHE A 357 -10.68 21.84 -11.11
N ILE A 358 -11.76 21.40 -11.75
CA ILE A 358 -11.71 20.55 -12.94
C ILE A 358 -12.35 21.27 -14.12
N SER A 359 -11.75 21.13 -15.29
CA SER A 359 -12.29 21.71 -16.53
C SER A 359 -12.03 20.78 -17.71
N VAL A 360 -12.90 20.86 -18.72
CA VAL A 360 -12.75 20.11 -19.97
C VAL A 360 -11.82 20.88 -20.90
N VAL A 361 -10.74 20.24 -21.35
CA VAL A 361 -9.84 20.76 -22.38
C VAL A 361 -10.37 20.43 -23.77
N LYS A 362 -10.87 19.20 -23.94
CA LYS A 362 -11.28 18.65 -25.22
C LYS A 362 -12.25 17.49 -25.02
N GLU A 363 -13.22 17.41 -25.92
CA GLU A 363 -14.10 16.26 -26.11
C GLU A 363 -13.86 15.66 -27.49
N PHE A 364 -13.96 14.33 -27.60
CA PHE A 364 -13.85 13.63 -28.88
C PHE A 364 -14.49 12.24 -28.81
N GLN A 365 -14.73 11.64 -29.97
CA GLN A 365 -15.22 10.27 -30.09
C GLN A 365 -14.08 9.32 -30.42
N VAL A 366 -14.15 8.11 -29.88
CA VAL A 366 -13.29 6.97 -30.22
C VAL A 366 -14.15 5.93 -30.91
N ASN A 367 -13.93 5.68 -32.20
CA ASN A 367 -14.90 5.00 -33.08
C ASN A 367 -14.69 3.48 -33.19
N SER A 368 -13.64 2.95 -32.57
CA SER A 368 -13.34 1.51 -32.59
C SER A 368 -12.38 1.12 -31.49
N SER A 369 -12.39 -0.15 -31.08
CA SER A 369 -11.35 -0.70 -30.19
C SER A 369 -9.94 -0.50 -30.76
N SER A 370 -9.80 -0.47 -32.08
CA SER A 370 -8.52 -0.20 -32.76
C SER A 370 -8.03 1.22 -32.49
N GLU A 371 -8.91 2.21 -32.60
CA GLU A 371 -8.60 3.62 -32.29
C GLU A 371 -8.25 3.81 -30.81
N LEU A 372 -9.01 3.20 -29.89
CA LEU A 372 -8.70 3.23 -28.46
C LEU A 372 -7.32 2.65 -28.14
N ASN A 373 -6.96 1.53 -28.78
CA ASN A 373 -5.65 0.92 -28.59
C ASN A 373 -4.52 1.75 -29.22
N ALA A 374 -4.78 2.42 -30.36
CA ALA A 374 -3.80 3.30 -31.00
C ALA A 374 -3.35 4.43 -30.06
N LEU A 375 -4.29 5.04 -29.32
CA LEU A 375 -4.01 6.10 -28.34
C LEU A 375 -3.05 5.70 -27.20
N SER A 376 -2.85 4.40 -26.98
CA SER A 376 -2.07 3.88 -25.86
C SER A 376 -1.03 2.83 -26.26
N THR A 377 -0.72 2.75 -27.56
CA THR A 377 0.33 1.87 -28.07
C THR A 377 1.69 2.39 -27.62
N ALA A 378 2.62 1.49 -27.29
CA ALA A 378 3.94 1.87 -26.82
C ALA A 378 4.64 2.84 -27.81
N GLY A 379 5.13 3.96 -27.29
CA GLY A 379 5.75 5.03 -28.08
C GLY A 379 4.78 6.08 -28.64
N VAL A 380 3.47 5.89 -28.49
CA VAL A 380 2.46 6.88 -28.87
C VAL A 380 2.21 7.85 -27.71
N ASN A 381 2.13 9.14 -28.02
CA ASN A 381 1.62 10.14 -27.09
C ASN A 381 0.18 10.48 -27.48
N PRO A 382 -0.84 10.14 -26.66
CA PRO A 382 -2.23 10.36 -27.01
C PRO A 382 -2.57 11.84 -27.25
N TYR A 383 -1.86 12.77 -26.59
CA TYR A 383 -2.08 14.21 -26.80
C TYR A 383 -1.63 14.69 -28.19
N VAL A 384 -0.66 14.01 -28.83
CA VAL A 384 -0.30 14.28 -30.22
C VAL A 384 -1.38 13.74 -31.15
N GLU A 385 -1.81 12.49 -30.94
CA GLU A 385 -2.82 11.83 -31.78
C GLU A 385 -4.14 12.61 -31.81
N ILE A 386 -4.56 13.13 -30.66
CA ILE A 386 -5.78 13.96 -30.59
C ILE A 386 -5.51 15.44 -30.91
N GLY A 387 -4.30 15.83 -31.30
CA GLY A 387 -3.96 17.19 -31.72
C GLY A 387 -3.99 18.25 -30.62
N LEU A 388 -3.76 17.87 -29.36
CA LEU A 388 -3.56 18.79 -28.22
C LEU A 388 -2.08 19.15 -27.99
N MET A 389 -1.15 18.39 -28.56
CA MET A 389 0.28 18.65 -28.49
C MET A 389 0.90 18.55 -29.88
N SER A 390 1.96 19.32 -30.13
CA SER A 390 2.72 19.17 -31.37
C SER A 390 3.49 17.85 -31.36
N PRO A 391 3.63 17.16 -32.51
CA PRO A 391 4.52 16.02 -32.61
C PRO A 391 5.96 16.45 -32.29
N PRO A 392 6.82 15.55 -31.79
CA PRO A 392 8.22 15.85 -31.57
C PRO A 392 8.82 16.44 -32.85
N GLN A 393 9.48 17.59 -32.77
CA GLN A 393 10.22 18.09 -33.93
C GLN A 393 11.31 17.07 -34.24
N THR A 394 11.17 16.36 -35.35
CA THR A 394 12.30 15.65 -35.93
C THR A 394 13.32 16.71 -36.28
N SER A 395 14.37 16.84 -35.48
CA SER A 395 15.54 17.60 -35.88
C SER A 395 16.00 17.01 -37.21
N SER A 396 15.72 17.70 -38.30
CA SER A 396 16.34 17.45 -39.61
C SER A 396 17.79 17.94 -39.60
N GLY A 397 18.54 17.56 -38.56
CA GLY A 397 19.99 17.44 -38.64
C GLY A 397 20.23 16.04 -39.16
N GLY A 398 21.00 15.91 -40.25
CA GLY A 398 21.27 14.63 -40.88
C GLY A 398 21.55 13.56 -39.85
N ALA A 399 20.79 12.47 -39.91
CA ALA A 399 21.20 11.23 -39.30
C ALA A 399 22.48 10.78 -40.04
N GLU A 400 23.63 11.28 -39.58
CA GLU A 400 24.74 10.35 -39.46
C GLU A 400 24.21 9.28 -38.50
N THR A 401 23.99 8.10 -39.05
CA THR A 401 23.88 6.85 -38.29
C THR A 401 24.76 6.98 -37.05
N PRO A 402 24.20 6.92 -35.82
CA PRO A 402 25.08 6.77 -34.67
C PRO A 402 25.85 5.48 -34.96
N ALA A 403 27.16 5.60 -35.13
CA ALA A 403 28.02 4.44 -35.17
C ALA A 403 27.63 3.63 -33.95
N THR A 404 27.20 2.40 -34.17
CA THR A 404 26.93 1.45 -33.11
C THR A 404 28.25 1.28 -32.35
N GLU A 405 28.48 2.11 -31.33
CA GLU A 405 29.48 1.79 -30.32
C GLU A 405 28.91 0.58 -29.60
N VAL A 406 29.30 -0.58 -30.10
CA VAL A 406 29.28 -1.82 -29.35
C VAL A 406 30.22 -1.56 -28.18
N VAL A 407 29.68 -1.03 -27.08
CA VAL A 407 30.41 -1.00 -25.83
C VAL A 407 30.62 -2.46 -25.47
N ALA A 408 31.81 -2.98 -25.80
CA ALA A 408 32.21 -4.30 -25.37
C ALA A 408 32.04 -4.34 -23.86
N VAL A 409 31.13 -5.20 -23.39
CA VAL A 409 30.74 -5.36 -21.98
C VAL A 409 31.96 -5.61 -21.07
N ILE A 410 33.11 -5.93 -21.68
CA ILE A 410 34.40 -6.09 -21.03
C ILE A 410 35.47 -5.39 -21.91
N PRO A 411 36.17 -4.36 -21.40
CA PRO A 411 37.30 -3.73 -22.10
C PRO A 411 38.37 -4.75 -22.51
N GLU A 412 38.98 -4.58 -23.69
CA GLU A 412 39.98 -5.54 -24.24
C GLU A 412 41.14 -5.83 -23.28
N TRP A 413 41.57 -4.83 -22.50
CA TRP A 413 42.62 -4.99 -21.49
C TRP A 413 42.25 -5.99 -20.39
N MET A 414 40.96 -6.18 -20.11
CA MET A 414 40.49 -7.11 -19.08
C MET A 414 40.67 -8.58 -19.54
N TYR A 415 40.56 -8.87 -20.84
CA TYR A 415 40.89 -10.20 -21.38
C TYR A 415 42.38 -10.51 -21.26
N VAL A 416 43.24 -9.50 -21.42
CA VAL A 416 44.69 -9.65 -21.18
C VAL A 416 44.96 -9.95 -19.70
N VAL A 417 44.29 -9.26 -18.77
CA VAL A 417 44.40 -9.51 -17.33
C VAL A 417 43.91 -10.92 -16.97
N ILE A 418 42.77 -11.36 -17.50
CA ILE A 418 42.26 -12.72 -17.30
C ILE A 418 43.25 -13.75 -17.84
N GLY A 419 43.81 -13.53 -19.04
CA GLY A 419 44.82 -14.42 -19.63
C GLY A 419 46.09 -14.54 -18.77
N VAL A 420 46.58 -13.43 -18.21
CA VAL A 420 47.73 -13.42 -17.30
C VAL A 420 47.43 -14.16 -16.00
N LEU A 421 46.23 -13.99 -15.43
CA LEU A 421 45.80 -14.70 -14.22
C LEU A 421 45.71 -16.22 -14.45
N VAL A 422 45.14 -16.64 -15.59
CA VAL A 422 45.06 -18.06 -15.95
C VAL A 422 46.46 -18.65 -16.14
N ALA A 423 47.36 -17.93 -16.82
CA ALA A 423 48.75 -18.37 -17.00
C ALA A 423 49.49 -18.50 -15.65
N ALA A 424 49.29 -17.54 -14.74
CA ALA A 424 49.86 -17.60 -13.39
C ALA A 424 49.35 -18.82 -12.60
N ILE A 425 48.05 -19.13 -12.68
CA ILE A 425 47.46 -20.31 -12.03
C ILE A 425 48.06 -21.60 -12.61
N VAL A 426 48.21 -21.70 -13.93
CA VAL A 426 48.82 -22.86 -14.59
C VAL A 426 50.28 -23.04 -14.16
N VAL A 427 51.05 -21.95 -14.08
CA VAL A 427 52.44 -22.00 -13.61
C VAL A 427 52.51 -22.44 -12.15
N VAL A 428 51.66 -21.91 -11.26
CA VAL A 428 51.59 -22.31 -9.85
C VAL A 428 51.21 -23.79 -9.72
N ALA A 429 50.25 -24.28 -10.52
CA ALA A 429 49.86 -25.68 -10.55
C ALA A 429 51.01 -26.58 -11.04
N ALA A 430 51.74 -26.17 -12.08
CA ALA A 430 52.89 -26.91 -12.61
C ALA A 430 54.05 -26.97 -11.60
N VAL A 431 54.37 -25.85 -10.95
CA VAL A 431 55.40 -25.79 -9.90
C VAL A 431 55.02 -26.66 -8.69
N SER A 432 53.74 -26.66 -8.31
CA SER A 432 53.22 -27.51 -7.24
C SER A 432 53.30 -28.99 -7.60
N ALA A 433 52.95 -29.36 -8.83
CA ALA A 433 53.07 -30.74 -9.33
C ALA A 433 54.53 -31.21 -9.39
N VAL A 434 55.48 -30.35 -9.75
CA VAL A 434 56.92 -30.65 -9.73
C VAL A 434 57.43 -30.82 -8.30
N LYS A 435 57.01 -29.97 -7.35
CA LYS A 435 57.34 -30.12 -5.92
C LYS A 435 56.80 -31.43 -5.35
N VAL A 436 55.56 -31.81 -5.68
CA VAL A 436 54.96 -33.08 -5.26
C VAL A 436 55.70 -34.28 -5.86
N ARG A 437 56.10 -34.23 -7.14
CA ARG A 437 56.92 -35.28 -7.77
C ARG A 437 58.32 -35.40 -7.15
N LYS A 438 58.98 -34.29 -6.82
CA LYS A 438 60.28 -34.31 -6.11
C LYS A 438 60.17 -34.88 -4.69
N ALA A 439 59.11 -34.53 -3.95
CA ALA A 439 58.86 -35.05 -2.61
C ALA A 439 58.52 -36.55 -2.60
N LYS A 440 57.93 -37.07 -3.69
CA LYS A 440 57.66 -38.51 -3.86
C LYS A 440 58.93 -39.28 -4.21
N SER A 441 59.78 -38.73 -5.08
CA SER A 441 61.09 -39.31 -5.44
C SER A 441 62.09 -39.35 -4.29
N SER A 442 62.01 -38.44 -3.30
CA SER A 442 62.88 -38.44 -2.11
C SER A 442 62.39 -39.35 -0.97
N ARG A 443 61.23 -40.00 -1.14
CA ARG A 443 60.68 -41.00 -0.20
C ARG A 443 60.92 -42.44 -0.66
N GLU A 444 61.36 -42.65 -1.90
CA GLU A 444 61.64 -43.96 -2.50
C GLU A 444 63.15 -44.20 -2.69
N SER A 445 64.01 -43.34 -2.13
CA SER A 445 65.48 -43.49 -2.09
C SER A 445 65.98 -43.88 -0.71
#